data_AF-A0A521PEK9-F1
#
_entry.id   AF-A0A521PEK9-F1
#
_cell.length_a   1.000
_cell.length_b   1.000
_cell.length_c   1.000
_cell.angle_alpha   90.00
_cell.angle_beta   90.00
_cell.angle_gamma   90.00
#
_symmetry.space_group_name_H-M   'P 1'
#
loop_
_entity.id
_entity.type
_entity.pdbx_description
1 polymer ?
#
loop_
_entity_poly.entity_id
_entity_poly.type
_entity_poly.pdbx_seq_one_letter_code
_entity_poly.pdbx_strand_id
1 'polypeptide(L)'
;MTSKPPLRRLIDLPGVADLERKAVMKREFAEPEARAEHPEIDACSTALFGLTADEAEAVERPAGWDNIETKPPSAQVFAFEDAGWDVLDDKRRPLRVLGHFSAQLWLAIRGVAGELPFDAKSGEPEAWVSKLEAEAKRFRKR
;
A
#
# COMPACT_ATOMS: atom_id res chain seq x y z
N MET A 1 12.69 -9.35 -21.65
CA MET A 1 11.82 -8.36 -20.98
C MET A 1 11.61 -8.86 -19.57
N THR A 2 12.38 -8.35 -18.62
CA THR A 2 12.23 -8.73 -17.21
C THR A 2 10.91 -8.12 -16.73
N SER A 3 9.88 -8.95 -16.52
CA SER A 3 8.59 -8.48 -16.03
C SER A 3 8.78 -7.84 -14.65
N LYS A 4 8.34 -6.60 -14.48
CA LYS A 4 8.29 -5.94 -13.16
C LYS A 4 7.55 -6.89 -12.19
N PRO A 5 8.02 -7.10 -10.96
CA PRO A 5 7.30 -7.94 -9.99
C PRO A 5 5.85 -7.43 -9.83
N PRO A 6 4.87 -8.33 -9.62
CA PRO A 6 3.48 -7.94 -9.47
C PRO A 6 3.33 -6.96 -8.30
N LEU A 7 2.64 -5.86 -8.53
CA LEU A 7 2.39 -4.83 -7.53
C LEU A 7 1.45 -5.36 -6.45
N ARG A 8 1.65 -4.92 -5.20
CA ARG A 8 0.76 -5.24 -4.09
C ARG A 8 -0.48 -4.37 -4.20
N ARG A 9 -1.67 -4.96 -4.30
CA ARG A 9 -2.90 -4.19 -4.53
C ARG A 9 -3.57 -3.82 -3.21
N LEU A 10 -3.89 -2.55 -3.03
CA LEU A 10 -4.63 -2.05 -1.87
C LEU A 10 -6.04 -2.67 -1.79
N ILE A 11 -6.69 -2.87 -2.95
CA ILE A 11 -8.04 -3.47 -3.00
C ILE A 11 -8.07 -4.93 -2.54
N ASP A 12 -6.94 -5.65 -2.63
CA ASP A 12 -6.85 -7.06 -2.22
C ASP A 12 -6.68 -7.21 -0.70
N LEU A 13 -6.52 -6.10 0.04
CA LEU A 13 -6.48 -6.13 1.50
C LEU A 13 -7.85 -6.47 2.12
N PRO A 14 -7.88 -7.21 3.24
CA PRO A 14 -9.12 -7.53 3.94
C PRO A 14 -9.96 -6.27 4.23
N GLY A 15 -11.23 -6.28 3.79
CA GLY A 15 -12.19 -5.20 4.03
C GLY A 15 -12.15 -4.04 3.02
N VAL A 16 -11.04 -3.83 2.29
CA VAL A 16 -10.92 -2.68 1.38
C VAL A 16 -11.85 -2.82 0.17
N ALA A 17 -11.94 -4.00 -0.45
CA ALA A 17 -12.86 -4.25 -1.56
C ALA A 17 -14.33 -4.04 -1.18
N ASP A 18 -14.71 -4.38 0.06
CA ASP A 18 -16.06 -4.17 0.55
C ASP A 18 -16.37 -2.68 0.77
N LEU A 19 -15.41 -1.92 1.30
CA LEU A 19 -15.52 -0.47 1.43
C LEU A 19 -15.56 0.23 0.06
N GLU A 20 -14.74 -0.19 -0.90
CA GLU A 20 -14.79 0.34 -2.27
C GLU A 20 -16.16 0.04 -2.90
N ARG A 21 -16.71 -1.17 -2.71
CA ARG A 21 -18.06 -1.51 -3.19
C ARG A 21 -19.11 -0.62 -2.54
N LYS A 22 -19.01 -0.31 -1.25
CA LYS A 22 -19.91 0.65 -0.58
C LYS A 22 -19.77 2.05 -1.16
N ALA A 23 -18.53 2.53 -1.40
CA ALA A 23 -18.25 3.84 -1.99
C ALA A 23 -18.76 3.97 -3.44
N VAL A 24 -18.81 2.88 -4.20
CA VAL A 24 -19.46 2.84 -5.52
C VAL A 24 -20.97 3.08 -5.41
N MET A 25 -21.62 2.53 -4.37
CA MET A 25 -23.07 2.66 -4.18
C MET A 25 -23.47 3.96 -3.49
N LYS A 26 -22.64 4.43 -2.56
CA LYS A 26 -22.84 5.63 -1.74
C LYS A 26 -21.57 6.46 -1.80
N ARG A 27 -21.59 7.52 -2.60
CA ARG A 27 -20.43 8.39 -2.79
C ARG A 27 -19.86 8.92 -1.47
N GLU A 28 -20.72 9.21 -0.51
CA GLU A 28 -20.39 9.65 0.85
C GLU A 28 -19.30 8.80 1.48
N PHE A 29 -19.29 7.48 1.29
CA PHE A 29 -18.25 6.59 1.81
C PHE A 29 -16.83 6.88 1.30
N ALA A 30 -16.67 7.68 0.24
CA ALA A 30 -15.38 8.12 -0.27
C ALA A 30 -14.88 9.43 0.35
N GLU A 31 -15.77 10.19 1.00
CA GLU A 31 -15.47 11.51 1.55
C GLU A 31 -14.93 11.36 2.99
N PRO A 32 -13.91 12.13 3.42
CA PRO A 32 -13.27 11.98 4.73
C PRO A 32 -14.24 12.06 5.93
N GLU A 33 -15.31 12.85 5.81
CA GLU A 33 -16.33 13.04 6.84
C GLU A 33 -17.11 11.75 7.16
N ALA A 34 -17.13 10.79 6.23
CA ALA A 34 -17.78 9.50 6.41
C ALA A 34 -17.22 8.71 7.60
N ARG A 35 -15.95 8.93 7.98
CA ARG A 35 -15.31 8.25 9.12
C ARG A 35 -16.12 8.40 10.41
N ALA A 36 -16.75 9.56 10.63
CA ALA A 36 -17.55 9.84 11.82
C ALA A 36 -18.85 9.02 11.88
N GLU A 37 -19.47 8.76 10.74
CA GLU A 37 -20.74 8.03 10.63
C GLU A 37 -20.57 6.54 10.32
N HIS A 38 -19.39 6.16 9.82
CA HIS A 38 -19.04 4.82 9.37
C HIS A 38 -17.76 4.34 10.05
N PRO A 39 -17.83 3.93 11.33
CA PRO A 39 -16.67 3.49 12.09
C PRO A 39 -15.99 2.24 11.50
N GLU A 40 -16.64 1.52 10.58
CA GLU A 40 -16.00 0.43 9.86
C GLU A 40 -14.80 0.87 8.99
N ILE A 41 -14.73 2.15 8.61
CA ILE A 41 -13.60 2.71 7.85
C ILE A 41 -12.36 2.74 8.75
N ASP A 42 -12.48 3.32 9.94
CA ASP A 42 -11.39 3.38 10.91
C ASP A 42 -11.05 2.00 11.49
N ALA A 43 -12.03 1.13 11.67
CA ALA A 43 -11.79 -0.26 12.08
C ALA A 43 -10.95 -1.00 11.02
N CYS A 44 -11.25 -0.80 9.73
CA CYS A 44 -10.46 -1.36 8.63
C CYS A 44 -9.05 -0.76 8.60
N SER A 45 -8.93 0.56 8.73
CA SER A 45 -7.61 1.23 8.80
C SER A 45 -6.75 0.69 9.95
N THR A 46 -7.32 0.59 11.14
CA THR A 46 -6.63 0.10 12.34
C THR A 46 -6.22 -1.36 12.18
N ALA A 47 -7.09 -2.20 11.64
CA ALA A 47 -6.78 -3.61 11.41
C ALA A 47 -5.66 -3.83 10.38
N LEU A 48 -5.53 -2.94 9.39
CA LEU A 48 -4.54 -3.05 8.33
C LEU A 48 -3.20 -2.39 8.69
N PHE A 49 -3.25 -1.21 9.32
CA PHE A 49 -2.07 -0.36 9.51
C PHE A 49 -1.70 -0.14 10.97
N GLY A 50 -2.54 -0.54 11.92
CA GLY A 50 -2.35 -0.29 13.35
C GLY A 50 -2.72 1.12 13.79
N LEU A 51 -3.26 1.96 12.90
CA LEU A 51 -3.75 3.31 13.20
C LEU A 51 -4.92 3.71 12.30
N THR A 52 -5.70 4.68 12.77
CA THR A 52 -6.76 5.37 12.04
C THR A 52 -6.22 6.46 11.12
N ALA A 53 -7.07 7.00 10.25
CA ALA A 53 -6.70 8.10 9.38
C ALA A 53 -6.41 9.39 10.17
N ASP A 54 -7.17 9.68 11.22
CA ASP A 54 -6.96 10.84 12.10
C ASP A 54 -5.63 10.73 12.89
N GLU A 55 -5.29 9.52 13.35
CA GLU A 55 -3.99 9.28 13.99
C GLU A 55 -2.83 9.46 13.01
N ALA A 56 -2.96 8.98 11.77
CA ALA A 56 -1.97 9.26 10.71
C ALA A 56 -1.83 10.76 10.45
N GLU A 57 -2.94 11.48 10.42
CA GLU A 57 -2.95 12.92 10.24
C GLU A 57 -2.26 13.66 11.39
N ALA A 58 -2.20 13.08 12.59
CA ALA A 58 -1.52 13.64 13.75
C ALA A 58 -0.01 13.30 13.82
N VAL A 59 0.48 12.29 13.10
CA VAL A 59 1.91 11.89 13.11
C VAL A 59 2.80 13.01 12.56
N GLU A 60 3.86 13.40 13.27
CA GLU A 60 4.77 14.43 12.75
C GLU A 60 5.51 13.96 11.50
N ARG A 61 5.51 14.78 10.44
CA ARG A 61 6.13 14.44 9.15
C ARG A 61 7.64 14.74 9.24
N PRO A 62 8.52 13.80 8.87
CA PRO A 62 9.96 14.06 8.83
C PRO A 62 10.32 15.22 7.88
N ALA A 63 11.47 15.83 8.11
CA ALA A 63 11.99 16.86 7.22
C ALA A 63 12.12 16.34 5.77
N GLY A 64 11.62 17.11 4.81
CA GLY A 64 11.63 16.72 3.38
C GLY A 64 10.43 15.88 2.93
N TRP A 65 9.40 15.73 3.77
CA TRP A 65 8.14 15.11 3.36
C TRP A 65 7.50 15.87 2.21
N ASP A 66 7.13 15.15 1.15
CA ASP A 66 6.66 15.72 -0.12
C ASP A 66 5.13 15.87 -0.20
N ASN A 67 4.43 15.62 0.91
CA ASN A 67 2.97 15.66 1.06
C ASN A 67 2.26 14.91 -0.08
N ILE A 68 2.80 13.77 -0.49
CA ILE A 68 2.28 12.98 -1.61
C ILE A 68 0.83 12.57 -1.39
N GLU A 69 0.44 12.31 -0.14
CA GLU A 69 -0.89 11.92 0.30
C GLU A 69 -1.98 12.98 0.01
N THR A 70 -1.59 14.25 -0.14
CA THR A 70 -2.52 15.36 -0.45
C THR A 70 -2.51 15.74 -1.93
N LYS A 71 -1.65 15.12 -2.75
CA LYS A 71 -1.58 15.41 -4.20
C LYS A 71 -2.81 14.85 -4.94
N PRO A 72 -3.10 15.31 -6.16
CA PRO A 72 -4.18 14.73 -6.96
C PRO A 72 -4.01 13.20 -7.15
N PRO A 73 -5.11 12.42 -7.24
CA PRO A 73 -5.04 10.96 -7.33
C PRO A 73 -4.13 10.44 -8.44
N SER A 74 -4.05 11.13 -9.58
CA SER A 74 -3.14 10.75 -10.67
C SER A 74 -1.68 10.77 -10.26
N ALA A 75 -1.24 11.76 -9.48
CA ALA A 75 0.13 11.82 -8.97
C ALA A 75 0.40 10.76 -7.89
N GLN A 76 -0.60 10.49 -7.05
CA GLN A 76 -0.50 9.44 -6.03
C GLN A 76 -0.34 8.05 -6.64
N VAL A 77 -1.10 7.73 -7.69
CA VAL A 77 -1.03 6.43 -8.37
C VAL A 77 0.39 6.13 -8.84
N PHE A 78 1.04 7.07 -9.52
CA PHE A 78 2.42 6.87 -9.99
C PHE A 78 3.40 6.67 -8.83
N ALA A 79 3.27 7.48 -7.78
CA ALA A 79 4.14 7.36 -6.62
C ALA A 79 3.95 6.02 -5.88
N PHE A 80 2.70 5.56 -5.72
CA PHE A 80 2.42 4.24 -5.14
C PHE A 80 2.98 3.11 -6.01
N GLU A 81 2.84 3.21 -7.34
CA GLU A 81 3.41 2.23 -8.25
C GLU A 81 4.94 2.15 -8.13
N ASP A 82 5.62 3.29 -8.00
CA ASP A 82 7.07 3.36 -7.76
C ASP A 82 7.45 2.79 -6.39
N ALA A 83 6.56 2.90 -5.40
CA ALA A 83 6.69 2.28 -4.09
C ALA A 83 6.27 0.79 -4.05
N GLY A 84 5.88 0.19 -5.19
CA GLY A 84 5.52 -1.23 -5.28
C GLY A 84 4.05 -1.55 -4.93
N TRP A 85 3.19 -0.53 -4.89
CA TRP A 85 1.77 -0.65 -4.57
C TRP A 85 0.87 -0.27 -5.75
N ASP A 86 -0.27 -0.94 -5.86
CA ASP A 86 -1.34 -0.62 -6.80
C ASP A 86 -2.58 -0.16 -6.03
N VAL A 87 -3.01 1.06 -6.30
CA VAL A 87 -4.17 1.71 -5.67
C VAL A 87 -5.33 1.89 -6.65
N LEU A 88 -5.39 1.05 -7.68
CA LEU A 88 -6.42 1.07 -8.72
C LEU A 88 -7.45 -0.05 -8.55
N ASP A 89 -8.67 0.23 -9.01
CA ASP A 89 -9.70 -0.78 -9.26
C ASP A 89 -9.38 -1.65 -10.50
N ASP A 90 -10.17 -2.68 -10.74
CA ASP A 90 -9.99 -3.57 -11.90
C ASP A 90 -10.18 -2.88 -13.26
N LYS A 91 -10.75 -1.66 -13.27
CA LYS A 91 -10.91 -0.81 -14.46
C LYS A 91 -9.80 0.24 -14.56
N ARG A 92 -8.72 0.11 -13.77
CA ARG A 92 -7.56 1.02 -13.71
C ARG A 92 -7.92 2.45 -13.28
N ARG A 93 -8.95 2.61 -12.46
CA ARG A 93 -9.32 3.90 -11.85
C ARG A 93 -8.83 3.93 -10.40
N PRO A 94 -8.36 5.08 -9.88
CA PRO A 94 -8.04 5.19 -8.45
C PRO A 94 -9.21 4.74 -7.58
N LEU A 95 -8.91 4.00 -6.52
CA LEU A 95 -9.92 3.60 -5.54
C LEU A 95 -10.59 4.86 -4.97
N ARG A 96 -11.91 4.81 -4.80
CA ARG A 96 -12.68 5.91 -4.20
C ARG A 96 -12.29 6.08 -2.73
N VAL A 97 -12.05 4.96 -2.07
CA VAL A 97 -11.64 4.93 -0.66
C VAL A 97 -10.16 5.24 -0.44
N LEU A 98 -9.39 5.57 -1.49
CA LEU A 98 -7.96 5.88 -1.36
C LEU A 98 -7.71 7.02 -0.36
N GLY A 99 -8.58 8.02 -0.32
CA GLY A 99 -8.46 9.15 0.61
C GLY A 99 -8.46 8.74 2.09
N HIS A 100 -9.08 7.60 2.41
CA HIS A 100 -9.12 7.08 3.78
C HIS A 100 -7.85 6.34 4.20
N PHE A 101 -7.02 5.92 3.25
CA PHE A 101 -5.88 5.01 3.51
C PHE A 101 -4.54 5.56 3.04
N SER A 102 -4.52 6.64 2.25
CA SER A 102 -3.30 7.12 1.59
C SER A 102 -2.22 7.53 2.58
N ALA A 103 -2.59 8.25 3.64
CA ALA A 103 -1.66 8.75 4.64
C ALA A 103 -1.01 7.60 5.44
N GLN A 104 -1.83 6.67 5.95
CA GLN A 104 -1.38 5.49 6.69
C GLN A 104 -0.46 4.63 5.83
N LEU A 105 -0.83 4.40 4.57
CA LEU A 105 -0.04 3.60 3.66
C LEU A 105 1.32 4.26 3.37
N TRP A 106 1.37 5.59 3.16
CA TRP A 106 2.65 6.29 2.96
C TRP A 106 3.54 6.31 4.19
N LEU A 107 2.96 6.48 5.38
CA LEU A 107 3.69 6.39 6.64
C LEU A 107 4.29 5.00 6.83
N ALA A 108 3.51 3.96 6.56
CA ALA A 108 3.95 2.57 6.71
C ALA A 108 5.01 2.19 5.65
N ILE A 109 4.83 2.59 4.38
CA ILE A 109 5.82 2.37 3.30
C ILE A 109 7.16 3.00 3.65
N ARG A 110 7.15 4.21 4.22
CA ARG A 110 8.36 4.97 4.54
C ARG A 110 8.90 4.69 5.95
N GLY A 111 8.27 3.77 6.69
CA GLY A 111 8.70 3.34 8.02
C GLY A 111 8.59 4.43 9.10
N VAL A 112 7.67 5.39 8.93
CA VAL A 112 7.47 6.49 9.87
C VAL A 112 6.50 6.09 10.98
N ALA A 113 5.34 5.53 10.60
CA ALA A 113 4.31 5.06 11.52
C ALA A 113 3.43 4.01 10.83
N GLY A 114 2.81 3.17 11.65
CA GLY A 114 2.00 2.06 11.15
C GLY A 114 2.79 0.87 10.65
N GLU A 115 2.07 -0.22 10.48
CA GLU A 115 2.61 -1.48 9.97
C GLU A 115 2.03 -1.76 8.60
N LEU A 116 2.80 -2.39 7.73
CA LEU A 116 2.23 -2.91 6.49
C LEU A 116 1.52 -4.23 6.81
N PRO A 117 0.28 -4.46 6.33
CA PRO A 117 -0.51 -5.66 6.62
C PRO A 117 0.08 -6.95 6.04
N PHE A 118 1.25 -6.88 5.40
CA PHE A 118 1.97 -8.00 4.86
C PHE A 118 3.41 -7.99 5.38
N ASP A 119 3.80 -9.09 6.00
CA ASP A 119 5.20 -9.45 6.21
C ASP A 119 5.94 -9.34 4.88
N ALA A 120 6.99 -8.51 4.83
CA ALA A 120 8.00 -8.69 3.82
C ALA A 120 8.61 -10.07 4.08
N LYS A 121 8.14 -11.12 3.40
CA LYS A 121 9.02 -12.27 3.19
C LYS A 121 10.26 -11.70 2.55
N SER A 122 11.28 -11.65 3.38
CA SER A 122 12.59 -11.06 3.22
C SER A 122 13.11 -11.37 1.83
N GLY A 123 13.91 -10.45 1.29
CA GLY A 123 14.86 -10.75 0.22
C GLY A 123 15.94 -11.72 0.70
N GLU A 124 15.54 -12.89 1.23
CA GLU A 124 16.42 -14.04 1.26
C GLU A 124 16.70 -14.42 -0.20
N PRO A 125 17.97 -14.60 -0.58
CA PRO A 125 18.30 -14.98 -1.94
C PRO A 125 17.57 -16.28 -2.25
N GLU A 126 16.63 -16.21 -3.18
CA GLU A 126 15.85 -17.36 -3.58
C GLU A 126 16.78 -18.52 -3.93
N ALA A 127 16.35 -19.75 -3.63
CA ALA A 127 17.16 -20.98 -3.74
C ALA A 127 17.86 -21.21 -5.11
N TRP A 128 17.51 -20.45 -6.15
CA TRP A 128 18.22 -20.42 -7.42
C TRP A 128 19.62 -19.77 -7.33
N VAL A 129 19.83 -18.79 -6.44
CA VAL A 129 21.13 -18.14 -6.21
C VAL A 129 22.13 -19.13 -5.60
N SER A 130 21.71 -19.94 -4.63
CA SER A 130 22.55 -21.00 -4.06
C SER A 130 22.88 -22.11 -5.07
N LYS A 131 21.98 -22.39 -6.03
CA LYS A 131 22.27 -23.29 -7.16
C LYS A 131 23.33 -22.72 -8.10
N LEU A 132 23.28 -21.42 -8.39
CA LEU A 132 24.27 -20.73 -9.24
C LEU A 132 25.68 -20.73 -8.64
N GLU A 133 25.82 -20.47 -7.35
CA GLU A 133 27.12 -20.56 -6.68
C GLU A 133 27.69 -21.99 -6.67
N ALA A 134 26.82 -23.00 -6.54
CA ALA A 134 27.22 -24.40 -6.61
C ALA A 134 27.68 -24.80 -8.03
N GLU A 135 27.03 -24.28 -9.07
CA GLU A 135 27.44 -24.50 -10.47
C GLU A 135 28.74 -23.75 -10.82
N ALA A 136 28.92 -22.51 -10.36
CA ALA A 136 30.15 -21.75 -10.58
C ALA A 136 31.39 -22.45 -9.96
N LYS A 137 31.24 -23.05 -8.77
CA LYS A 137 32.30 -23.83 -8.12
C LYS A 137 32.65 -25.12 -8.87
N ARG A 138 31.68 -25.74 -9.57
CA ARG A 138 31.92 -26.92 -10.42
C ARG A 138 32.66 -26.56 -11.71
N PHE A 139 32.38 -25.39 -12.29
CA PHE A 139 33.04 -24.94 -13.52
C PHE A 139 34.50 -24.53 -13.30
N ARG A 140 34.84 -23.98 -12.13
CA ARG A 140 36.21 -23.59 -11.76
C ARG A 140 37.15 -24.77 -11.44
N LYS A 141 36.64 -26.01 -11.43
CA LYS A 141 37.41 -27.24 -11.17
C LYS A 141 37.70 -28.06 -12.45
N ARG A 142 37.49 -27.49 -13.64
CA ARG A 142 38.00 -28.02 -14.92
C ARG A 142 39.17 -27.21 -15.41
#